data_AF-A0A2N5Y298-F1
#
_entry.id   AF-A0A2N5Y298-F1
#
_cell.length_a   1.000
_cell.length_b   1.000
_cell.length_c   1.000
_cell.angle_alpha   90.00
_cell.angle_beta   90.00
_cell.angle_gamma   90.00
#
_symmetry.space_group_name_H-M   'P 1'
#
loop_
_entity.id
_entity.type
_entity.pdbx_description
1 polymer ?
#
loop_
_entity_poly.entity_id
_entity_poly.type
_entity_poly.pdbx_seq_one_letter_code
_entity_poly.pdbx_strand_id
1 'polypeptide(L)'
;MQTPFDFLERTKSAVEHLLDGINEYIAILNPAAGPILVGIYKTQAERGAAMARWIKYNQSEFQQAQQVQRDYMAEQDAMGVLCGSLLQIAAVGVERYGRNQIIPGNIYPSIKAGSRQEKFCTGRLIRNVQLGLVIYAARNQYNHLDELELHKTSTAVMNLLATEHDYGPGIRDPAYDMQNRQLDNYLQCFDPMINTAAKRESVEDPNPSLGHSRRLYAECRV
;
A
#
# COMPACT_ATOMS: atom_id res chain seq x y z
N MET A 1 31.09 13.12 -11.80
CA MET A 1 30.12 12.00 -11.88
C MET A 1 29.29 12.05 -10.61
N GLN A 2 27.96 12.12 -10.68
CA GLN A 2 27.11 12.09 -9.48
C GLN A 2 27.09 10.67 -8.90
N THR A 3 27.28 10.54 -7.59
CA THR A 3 27.18 9.27 -6.86
C THR A 3 25.71 8.98 -6.44
N PRO A 4 25.38 7.76 -6.01
CA PRO A 4 24.06 7.47 -5.44
C PRO A 4 23.77 8.33 -4.19
N PHE A 5 24.78 8.61 -3.38
CA PHE A 5 24.67 9.48 -2.21
C PHE A 5 24.33 10.91 -2.60
N ASP A 6 25.01 11.47 -3.61
CA ASP A 6 24.71 12.81 -4.12
C ASP A 6 23.27 12.93 -4.64
N PHE A 7 22.73 11.87 -5.25
CA PHE A 7 21.35 11.85 -5.72
C PHE A 7 20.38 11.90 -4.54
N LEU A 8 20.57 11.06 -3.53
CA LEU A 8 19.71 11.01 -2.34
C LEU A 8 19.71 12.34 -1.59
N GLU A 9 20.89 12.94 -1.37
CA GLU A 9 20.99 14.25 -0.72
C GLU A 9 20.26 15.34 -1.49
N ARG A 10 20.36 15.35 -2.82
CA ARG A 10 19.69 16.35 -3.67
C ARG A 10 18.18 16.15 -3.79
N THR A 11 17.69 14.93 -3.60
CA THR A 11 16.24 14.63 -3.67
C THR A 11 15.57 14.60 -2.30
N LYS A 12 16.34 14.60 -1.20
CA LYS A 12 15.84 14.49 0.18
C LYS A 12 14.72 15.48 0.48
N SER A 13 14.95 16.78 0.29
CA SER A 13 13.93 17.80 0.57
C SER A 13 12.65 17.61 -0.25
N ALA A 14 12.76 17.19 -1.52
CA ALA A 14 11.58 16.88 -2.33
C ALA A 14 10.82 15.67 -1.80
N VAL A 15 11.52 14.63 -1.38
CA VAL A 15 10.91 13.42 -0.78
C VAL A 15 10.23 13.76 0.55
N GLU A 16 10.87 14.56 1.41
CA GLU A 16 10.29 15.03 2.68
C GLU A 16 8.97 15.78 2.45
N HIS A 17 8.96 16.77 1.54
CA HIS A 17 7.74 17.51 1.23
C HIS A 17 6.63 16.64 0.62
N LEU A 18 6.97 15.65 -0.22
CA LEU A 18 5.99 14.69 -0.74
C LEU A 18 5.39 13.83 0.37
N LEU A 19 6.22 13.34 1.30
CA LEU A 19 5.78 12.54 2.44
C LEU A 19 4.91 13.37 3.40
N ASP A 20 5.27 14.63 3.66
CA ASP A 20 4.47 15.54 4.48
C ASP A 20 3.08 15.74 3.86
N GLY A 21 3.02 16.03 2.55
CA GLY A 21 1.74 16.16 1.84
C GLY A 21 0.90 14.87 1.88
N ILE A 22 1.52 13.69 1.69
CA ILE A 22 0.84 12.40 1.83
C ILE A 22 0.27 12.24 3.25
N ASN A 23 1.05 12.57 4.27
CA ASN A 23 0.62 12.49 5.67
C ASN A 23 -0.53 13.45 5.98
N GLU A 24 -0.57 14.63 5.37
CA GLU A 24 -1.70 15.58 5.50
C GLU A 24 -3.00 14.97 4.94
N TYR A 25 -2.98 14.32 3.78
CA TYR A 25 -4.15 13.63 3.25
C TYR A 25 -4.56 12.41 4.09
N ILE A 26 -3.60 11.62 4.57
CA ILE A 26 -3.88 10.51 5.49
C ILE A 26 -4.51 11.04 6.80
N ALA A 27 -4.12 12.23 7.27
CA ALA A 27 -4.71 12.84 8.45
C ALA A 27 -6.19 13.20 8.26
N ILE A 28 -6.67 13.43 7.03
CA ILE A 28 -8.10 13.58 6.73
C ILE A 28 -8.85 12.27 6.98
N LEU A 29 -8.23 11.11 6.73
CA LEU A 29 -8.83 9.79 6.96
C LEU A 29 -8.89 9.39 8.43
N ASN A 30 -7.95 9.83 9.26
CA ASN A 30 -7.86 9.40 10.66
C ASN A 30 -9.15 9.66 11.48
N PRO A 31 -9.87 10.80 11.32
CA PRO A 31 -11.17 11.02 11.94
C PRO A 31 -12.32 10.19 11.35
N ALA A 32 -12.14 9.56 10.19
CA ALA A 32 -13.19 8.82 9.48
C ALA A 32 -13.46 7.42 10.04
N ALA A 33 -12.72 6.99 11.07
CA ALA A 33 -12.97 5.73 11.75
C ALA A 33 -14.36 5.79 12.40
N GLY A 34 -15.36 5.28 11.67
CA GLY A 34 -16.72 5.18 12.16
C GLY A 34 -16.78 4.38 13.46
N PRO A 35 -17.89 4.47 14.19
CA PRO A 35 -18.08 3.67 15.39
C PRO A 35 -17.84 2.19 15.05
N ILE A 36 -17.29 1.42 15.99
CA ILE A 36 -17.10 -0.03 15.85
C ILE A 36 -18.05 -0.78 16.77
N LEU A 37 -18.85 -1.70 16.21
CA LEU A 37 -19.67 -2.61 16.99
C LEU A 37 -18.86 -3.85 17.40
N VAL A 38 -18.42 -3.89 18.65
CA VAL A 38 -17.77 -5.07 19.23
C VAL A 38 -18.75 -5.81 20.13
N GLY A 39 -18.94 -7.11 19.88
CA GLY A 39 -19.79 -7.94 20.73
C GLY A 39 -19.76 -9.42 20.38
N ILE A 40 -20.00 -10.26 21.39
CA ILE A 40 -20.21 -11.70 21.23
C ILE A 40 -21.71 -11.96 21.30
N TYR A 41 -22.26 -12.60 20.27
CA TYR A 41 -23.70 -12.83 20.15
C TYR A 41 -23.96 -14.33 20.08
N LYS A 42 -24.95 -14.82 20.83
CA LYS A 42 -25.29 -16.25 20.85
C LYS A 42 -26.17 -16.63 19.68
N THR A 43 -26.93 -15.67 19.15
CA THR A 43 -27.83 -15.88 18.01
C THR A 43 -27.77 -14.74 17.00
N GLN A 44 -28.21 -15.01 15.77
CA GLN A 44 -28.31 -14.00 14.71
C GLN A 44 -29.35 -12.91 15.04
N ALA A 45 -30.43 -13.27 15.73
CA ALA A 45 -31.47 -12.33 16.14
C ALA A 45 -30.94 -11.32 17.18
N GLU A 46 -30.14 -11.78 18.15
CA GLU A 46 -29.46 -10.92 19.12
C GLU A 46 -28.49 -9.96 18.44
N ARG A 47 -27.67 -10.45 17.50
CA ARG A 47 -26.77 -9.63 16.70
C ARG A 47 -27.54 -8.56 15.92
N GLY A 48 -28.64 -8.94 15.25
CA GLY A 48 -29.47 -8.02 14.49
C GLY A 48 -30.08 -6.91 15.36
N ALA A 49 -30.62 -7.28 16.54
CA ALA A 49 -31.18 -6.30 17.48
C ALA A 49 -30.12 -5.37 18.07
N ALA A 50 -28.92 -5.90 18.38
CA ALA A 50 -27.80 -5.09 18.84
C ALA A 50 -27.31 -4.12 17.77
N MET A 51 -27.17 -4.59 16.53
CA MET A 51 -26.78 -3.77 15.39
C MET A 51 -27.79 -2.67 15.10
N ALA A 52 -29.09 -2.97 15.10
CA ALA A 52 -30.14 -1.97 14.89
C ALA A 52 -30.12 -0.86 15.96
N ARG A 53 -29.95 -1.23 17.24
CA ARG A 53 -29.78 -0.25 18.32
C ARG A 53 -28.53 0.58 18.10
N TRP A 54 -27.41 -0.07 17.83
CA TRP A 54 -26.13 0.59 17.66
C TRP A 54 -26.12 1.59 16.48
N ILE A 55 -26.71 1.22 15.34
CA ILE A 55 -26.90 2.15 14.21
C ILE A 55 -27.71 3.38 14.64
N LYS A 56 -28.80 3.16 15.38
CA LYS A 56 -29.65 4.26 15.88
C LYS A 56 -28.89 5.18 16.84
N TYR A 57 -28.07 4.63 17.73
CA TYR A 57 -27.34 5.43 18.72
C TYR A 57 -26.18 6.22 18.11
N ASN A 58 -25.53 5.71 17.07
CA ASN A 58 -24.34 6.33 16.48
C ASN A 58 -24.62 7.00 15.12
N GLN A 59 -25.88 7.34 14.84
CA GLN A 59 -26.30 7.88 13.53
C GLN A 59 -25.51 9.14 13.13
N SER A 60 -25.25 10.06 14.06
CA SER A 60 -24.48 11.28 13.80
C SER A 60 -23.01 10.97 13.46
N GLU A 61 -22.40 10.02 14.17
CA GLU A 61 -21.01 9.59 13.92
C GLU A 61 -20.90 8.91 12.54
N PHE A 62 -21.91 8.14 12.14
CA PHE A 62 -21.99 7.60 10.79
C PHE A 62 -22.08 8.68 9.71
N GLN A 63 -22.90 9.69 9.92
CA GLN A 63 -23.02 10.79 8.97
C GLN A 63 -21.72 11.58 8.86
N GLN A 64 -21.03 11.80 9.98
CA GLN A 64 -19.73 12.44 10.01
C GLN A 64 -18.68 11.59 9.29
N ALA A 65 -18.59 10.29 9.59
CA ALA A 65 -17.66 9.37 8.93
C ALA A 65 -17.91 9.32 7.41
N GLN A 66 -19.17 9.29 6.98
CA GLN A 66 -19.53 9.37 5.55
C GLN A 66 -19.11 10.70 4.92
N GLN A 67 -19.26 11.82 5.64
CA GLN A 67 -18.83 13.12 5.13
C GLN A 67 -17.32 13.17 4.96
N VAL A 68 -16.57 12.75 5.98
CA VAL A 68 -15.10 12.69 5.91
C VAL A 68 -14.64 11.76 4.79
N GLN A 69 -15.31 10.62 4.59
CA GLN A 69 -15.02 9.72 3.48
C GLN A 69 -15.27 10.37 2.12
N ARG A 70 -16.34 11.16 1.96
CA ARG A 70 -16.61 11.93 0.74
C ARG A 70 -15.55 12.99 0.50
N ASP A 71 -15.18 13.73 1.54
CA ASP A 71 -14.16 14.78 1.46
C ASP A 71 -12.81 14.17 1.07
N TYR A 72 -12.44 13.02 1.65
CA TYR A 72 -11.25 12.28 1.23
C TYR A 72 -11.32 11.77 -0.21
N MET A 73 -12.46 11.22 -0.64
CA MET A 73 -12.62 10.75 -2.02
C MET A 73 -12.41 11.88 -3.03
N ALA A 74 -12.76 13.13 -2.68
CA ALA A 74 -12.51 14.30 -3.52
C ALA A 74 -11.01 14.64 -3.64
N GLU A 75 -10.21 14.28 -2.63
CA GLU A 75 -8.77 14.58 -2.55
C GLU A 75 -7.88 13.38 -2.92
N GLN A 76 -8.47 12.21 -3.16
CA GLN A 76 -7.76 10.96 -3.40
C GLN A 76 -6.84 11.04 -4.63
N ASP A 77 -7.28 11.74 -5.68
CA ASP A 77 -6.48 11.93 -6.88
C ASP A 77 -5.24 12.81 -6.61
N ALA A 78 -5.37 13.83 -5.75
CA ALA A 78 -4.25 14.66 -5.34
C ALA A 78 -3.22 13.86 -4.54
N MET A 79 -3.67 13.01 -3.61
CA MET A 79 -2.79 12.06 -2.91
C MET A 79 -2.11 11.11 -3.90
N GLY A 80 -2.84 10.64 -4.91
CA GLY A 80 -2.31 9.82 -6.00
C GLY A 80 -1.14 10.50 -6.73
N VAL A 81 -1.25 11.79 -7.05
CA VAL A 81 -0.17 12.56 -7.69
C VAL A 81 1.10 12.61 -6.82
N LEU A 82 0.95 12.78 -5.50
CA LEU A 82 2.09 12.78 -4.58
C LEU A 82 2.78 11.41 -4.52
N CYS A 83 2.00 10.34 -4.36
CA CYS A 83 2.51 8.97 -4.34
C CYS A 83 3.20 8.59 -5.66
N GLY A 84 2.61 8.96 -6.80
CA GLY A 84 3.21 8.74 -8.12
C GLY A 84 4.52 9.50 -8.31
N SER A 85 4.60 10.74 -7.80
CA SER A 85 5.84 11.54 -7.83
C SER A 85 6.95 10.90 -6.99
N LEU A 86 6.61 10.37 -5.81
CA LEU A 86 7.55 9.65 -4.95
C LEU A 86 8.09 8.38 -5.65
N LEU A 87 7.19 7.60 -6.27
CA LEU A 87 7.56 6.42 -7.05
C LEU A 87 8.47 6.77 -8.23
N GLN A 88 8.22 7.89 -8.89
CA GLN A 88 9.05 8.37 -9.99
C GLN A 88 10.47 8.72 -9.53
N ILE A 89 10.63 9.39 -8.38
CA ILE A 89 11.96 9.67 -7.79
C ILE A 89 12.68 8.36 -7.47
N ALA A 90 12.00 7.41 -6.82
CA ALA A 90 12.56 6.11 -6.46
C ALA A 90 13.01 5.32 -7.70
N ALA A 91 12.17 5.29 -8.74
CA ALA A 91 12.49 4.61 -10.00
C ALA A 91 13.72 5.23 -10.70
N VAL A 92 13.84 6.55 -10.72
CA VAL A 92 15.02 7.24 -11.27
C VAL A 92 16.29 6.86 -10.51
N GLY A 93 16.23 6.75 -9.19
CA GLY A 93 17.35 6.29 -8.36
C GLY A 93 17.80 4.88 -8.76
N VAL A 94 16.87 3.94 -8.85
CA VAL A 94 17.17 2.54 -9.24
C VAL A 94 17.69 2.45 -10.67
N GLU A 95 17.17 3.24 -11.60
CA GLU A 95 17.61 3.21 -13.01
C GLU A 95 19.02 3.73 -13.21
N ARG A 96 19.36 4.81 -12.50
CA ARG A 96 20.68 5.45 -12.60
C ARG A 96 21.75 4.68 -11.85
N TYR A 97 21.41 4.15 -10.67
CA TYR A 97 22.40 3.64 -9.73
C TYR A 97 22.26 2.15 -9.41
N GLY A 98 21.18 1.50 -9.85
CA GLY A 98 20.98 0.06 -9.70
C GLY A 98 22.04 -0.73 -10.47
N ARG A 99 22.76 -1.59 -9.75
CA ARG A 99 23.82 -2.47 -10.29
C ARG A 99 23.47 -3.94 -10.23
N ASN A 100 22.25 -4.28 -9.79
CA ASN A 100 21.86 -5.67 -9.67
C ASN A 100 21.81 -6.32 -11.07
N GLN A 101 22.41 -7.49 -11.18
CA GLN A 101 22.45 -8.32 -12.40
C GLN A 101 21.90 -9.73 -12.13
N ILE A 102 21.34 -9.96 -10.94
CA ILE A 102 20.80 -11.26 -10.54
C ILE A 102 19.28 -11.18 -10.65
N ILE A 103 18.74 -11.91 -11.62
CA ILE A 103 17.29 -12.08 -11.77
C ILE A 103 16.87 -13.22 -10.83
N PRO A 104 15.90 -13.00 -9.93
CA PRO A 104 15.44 -14.03 -9.00
C PRO A 104 14.70 -15.15 -9.73
N GLY A 105 15.45 -16.17 -10.16
CA GLY A 105 14.94 -17.45 -10.69
C GLY A 105 13.79 -17.36 -11.71
N ASN A 106 12.98 -18.41 -11.78
CA ASN A 106 11.82 -18.51 -12.67
C ASN A 106 10.59 -17.71 -12.20
N ILE A 107 10.73 -16.83 -11.19
CA ILE A 107 9.62 -16.05 -10.63
C ILE A 107 9.16 -14.99 -11.64
N TYR A 108 10.09 -14.42 -12.41
CA TYR A 108 9.81 -13.37 -13.40
C TYR A 108 10.30 -13.75 -14.79
N PRO A 109 9.64 -14.68 -15.50
CA PRO A 109 10.08 -15.16 -16.81
C PRO A 109 10.07 -14.05 -17.89
N SER A 110 9.40 -12.93 -17.63
CA SER A 110 9.38 -11.76 -18.51
C SER A 110 10.63 -10.88 -18.40
N ILE A 111 11.42 -11.01 -17.32
CA ILE A 111 12.63 -10.20 -17.11
C ILE A 111 13.81 -10.92 -17.75
N LYS A 112 14.45 -10.26 -18.71
CA LYS A 112 15.63 -10.79 -19.42
C LYS A 112 16.90 -10.17 -18.85
N ALA A 113 18.00 -10.92 -18.90
CA ALA A 113 19.32 -10.39 -18.56
C ALA A 113 19.66 -9.19 -19.47
N GLY A 114 20.21 -8.12 -18.90
CA GLY A 114 20.49 -6.86 -19.57
C GLY A 114 19.28 -5.94 -19.81
N SER A 115 18.08 -6.35 -19.41
CA SER A 115 16.88 -5.51 -19.54
C SER A 115 16.85 -4.38 -18.49
N ARG A 116 16.07 -3.31 -18.74
CA ARG A 116 15.90 -2.21 -17.77
C ARG A 116 15.37 -2.72 -16.41
N GLN A 117 14.50 -3.73 -16.45
CA GLN A 117 13.85 -4.33 -15.29
C GLN A 117 14.82 -5.09 -14.39
N GLU A 118 15.92 -5.60 -14.93
CA GLU A 118 16.94 -6.33 -14.16
C GLU A 118 17.52 -5.48 -13.00
N LYS A 119 17.71 -4.18 -13.23
CA LYS A 119 18.18 -3.24 -12.20
C LYS A 119 17.24 -3.14 -11.01
N PHE A 120 15.95 -3.39 -11.23
CA PHE A 120 14.90 -3.33 -10.22
C PHE A 120 14.77 -4.63 -9.41
N CYS A 121 15.47 -5.71 -9.78
CA CYS A 121 15.56 -6.94 -8.98
C CYS A 121 16.41 -6.75 -7.72
N THR A 122 16.15 -5.72 -6.91
CA THR A 122 16.97 -5.32 -5.77
C THR A 122 16.14 -4.88 -4.56
N GLY A 123 16.81 -4.73 -3.42
CA GLY A 123 16.20 -4.34 -2.15
C GLY A 123 15.60 -5.51 -1.36
N ARG A 124 14.97 -5.18 -0.24
CA ARG A 124 14.30 -6.15 0.64
C ARG A 124 13.13 -6.82 -0.06
N LEU A 125 12.77 -8.01 0.40
CA LEU A 125 11.57 -8.70 -0.05
C LEU A 125 10.32 -8.15 0.64
N ILE A 126 9.25 -8.01 -0.11
CA ILE A 126 7.90 -7.72 0.32
C ILE A 126 7.03 -8.79 -0.30
N ARG A 127 6.50 -9.71 0.52
CA ARG A 127 5.71 -10.86 0.03
C ARG A 127 6.44 -11.63 -1.08
N ASN A 128 7.70 -11.98 -0.83
CA ASN A 128 8.61 -12.65 -1.78
C ASN A 128 8.95 -11.86 -3.07
N VAL A 129 8.51 -10.60 -3.20
CA VAL A 129 8.84 -9.70 -4.31
C VAL A 129 9.91 -8.70 -3.90
N GLN A 130 10.94 -8.49 -4.72
CA GLN A 130 11.97 -7.46 -4.49
C GLN A 130 11.34 -6.07 -4.52
N LEU A 131 11.63 -5.23 -3.52
CA LEU A 131 11.09 -3.87 -3.40
C LEU A 131 11.30 -3.04 -4.68
N GLY A 132 12.44 -3.16 -5.36
CA GLY A 132 12.66 -2.48 -6.63
C GLY A 132 11.63 -2.88 -7.70
N LEU A 133 11.25 -4.15 -7.80
CA LEU A 133 10.23 -4.61 -8.73
C LEU A 133 8.85 -4.08 -8.37
N VAL A 134 8.56 -3.91 -7.07
CA VAL A 134 7.32 -3.26 -6.61
C VAL A 134 7.31 -1.79 -7.04
N ILE A 135 8.42 -1.06 -6.86
CA ILE A 135 8.56 0.33 -7.33
C ILE A 135 8.37 0.41 -8.84
N TYR A 136 8.99 -0.49 -9.61
CA TYR A 136 8.83 -0.56 -11.05
C TYR A 136 7.37 -0.77 -11.45
N ALA A 137 6.71 -1.77 -10.85
CA ALA A 137 5.34 -2.13 -11.18
C ALA A 137 4.37 -0.98 -10.93
N ALA A 138 4.47 -0.34 -9.77
CA ALA A 138 3.59 0.75 -9.38
C ALA A 138 3.89 2.06 -10.11
N ARG A 139 5.17 2.38 -10.33
CA ARG A 139 5.52 3.51 -11.21
C ARG A 139 4.91 3.30 -12.59
N ASN A 140 5.03 2.09 -13.16
CA ASN A 140 4.47 1.80 -14.47
C ASN A 140 2.96 2.04 -14.48
N GLN A 141 2.25 1.46 -13.52
CA GLN A 141 0.81 1.67 -13.39
C GLN A 141 0.41 3.14 -13.22
N TYR A 142 1.11 3.90 -12.39
CA TYR A 142 0.84 5.32 -12.22
C TYR A 142 0.96 6.11 -13.52
N ASN A 143 1.93 5.79 -14.38
CA ASN A 143 2.08 6.48 -15.66
C ASN A 143 1.09 6.04 -16.73
N HIS A 144 0.39 4.92 -16.49
CA HIS A 144 -0.49 4.27 -17.45
C HIS A 144 -1.87 3.99 -16.82
N LEU A 145 -2.38 4.94 -16.00
CA LEU A 145 -3.67 4.81 -15.31
C LEU A 145 -4.85 4.60 -16.28
N ASP A 146 -4.77 5.20 -17.47
CA ASP A 146 -5.81 5.10 -18.49
C ASP A 146 -5.68 3.84 -19.36
N GLU A 147 -4.64 3.02 -19.16
CA GLU A 147 -4.41 1.82 -19.96
C GLU A 147 -5.06 0.58 -19.32
N LEU A 148 -5.83 -0.16 -20.13
CA LEU A 148 -6.50 -1.39 -19.69
C LEU A 148 -5.54 -2.53 -19.36
N GLU A 149 -4.33 -2.52 -19.93
CA GLU A 149 -3.35 -3.59 -19.78
C GLU A 149 -2.01 -3.06 -19.29
N LEU A 150 -1.61 -3.47 -18.08
CA LEU A 150 -0.26 -3.22 -17.59
C LEU A 150 0.77 -4.08 -18.31
N HIS A 151 2.01 -3.59 -18.37
CA HIS A 151 3.16 -4.35 -18.85
C HIS A 151 3.27 -5.70 -18.11
N LYS A 152 3.59 -6.77 -18.85
CA LYS A 152 3.63 -8.17 -18.33
C LYS A 152 4.38 -8.32 -17.01
N THR A 153 5.50 -7.63 -16.86
CA THR A 153 6.30 -7.63 -15.61
C THR A 153 5.55 -6.98 -14.44
N SER A 154 4.88 -5.85 -14.66
CA SER A 154 4.06 -5.19 -13.63
C SER A 154 2.90 -6.09 -13.21
N THR A 155 2.21 -6.69 -14.18
CA THR A 155 1.12 -7.65 -13.92
C THR A 155 1.60 -8.85 -13.11
N ALA A 156 2.77 -9.41 -13.43
CA ALA A 156 3.36 -10.51 -12.67
C ALA A 156 3.69 -10.12 -11.23
N VAL A 157 4.27 -8.94 -11.03
CA VAL A 157 4.57 -8.39 -9.69
C VAL A 157 3.29 -8.18 -8.88
N MET A 158 2.27 -7.53 -9.44
CA MET A 158 1.02 -7.28 -8.73
C MET A 158 0.29 -8.59 -8.39
N ASN A 159 0.28 -9.56 -9.31
CA ASN A 159 -0.29 -10.88 -9.03
C ASN A 159 0.42 -11.60 -7.88
N LEU A 160 1.75 -11.54 -7.81
CA LEU A 160 2.50 -12.11 -6.70
C LEU A 160 2.17 -11.39 -5.39
N LEU A 161 2.15 -10.06 -5.37
CA LEU A 161 1.74 -9.30 -4.18
C LEU A 161 0.30 -9.65 -3.73
N ALA A 162 -0.59 -9.91 -4.69
CA ALA A 162 -1.97 -10.29 -4.44
C ALA A 162 -2.12 -11.72 -3.90
N THR A 163 -1.18 -12.65 -4.15
CA THR A 163 -1.33 -14.06 -3.74
C THR A 163 -0.35 -14.51 -2.65
N GLU A 164 0.82 -13.88 -2.56
CA GLU A 164 1.88 -14.21 -1.60
C GLU A 164 1.61 -13.58 -0.23
N HIS A 165 0.53 -14.02 0.42
CA HIS A 165 0.12 -13.51 1.73
C HIS A 165 -0.43 -14.62 2.64
N ASP A 166 -0.56 -14.31 3.93
CA ASP A 166 -0.98 -15.29 4.95
C ASP A 166 -2.51 -15.47 5.08
N TYR A 167 -3.33 -14.88 4.20
CA TYR A 167 -4.79 -14.99 4.28
C TYR A 167 -5.34 -16.39 3.95
N GLY A 168 -4.55 -17.25 3.33
CA GLY A 168 -4.93 -18.61 2.93
C GLY A 168 -5.07 -18.80 1.43
N PRO A 169 -5.15 -20.05 0.95
CA PRO A 169 -5.12 -20.38 -0.47
C PRO A 169 -6.38 -19.89 -1.19
N GLY A 170 -6.20 -19.33 -2.40
CA GLY A 170 -7.30 -18.87 -3.26
C GLY A 170 -7.89 -17.51 -2.89
N ILE A 171 -7.47 -16.92 -1.76
CA ILE A 171 -7.77 -15.53 -1.44
C ILE A 171 -6.74 -14.65 -2.12
N ARG A 172 -7.18 -13.53 -2.69
CA ARG A 172 -6.32 -12.50 -3.26
C ARG A 172 -6.44 -11.25 -2.41
N ASP A 173 -5.33 -10.60 -2.13
CA ASP A 173 -5.33 -9.32 -1.43
C ASP A 173 -5.99 -8.26 -2.33
N PRO A 174 -7.13 -7.69 -1.91
CA PRO A 174 -7.88 -6.73 -2.70
C PRO A 174 -7.14 -5.42 -2.92
N ALA A 175 -6.02 -5.15 -2.24
CA ALA A 175 -5.16 -4.02 -2.57
C ALA A 175 -4.43 -4.28 -3.90
N TYR A 176 -3.85 -5.46 -4.11
CA TYR A 176 -3.00 -5.71 -5.29
C TYR A 176 -3.72 -6.44 -6.43
N ASP A 177 -5.01 -6.76 -6.26
CA ASP A 177 -5.74 -7.56 -7.23
C ASP A 177 -6.10 -6.77 -8.49
N MET A 178 -5.39 -7.05 -9.59
CA MET A 178 -5.64 -6.48 -10.91
C MET A 178 -7.04 -6.77 -11.48
N GLN A 179 -7.79 -7.73 -10.91
CA GLN A 179 -9.15 -8.06 -11.32
C GLN A 179 -10.22 -7.31 -10.54
N ASN A 180 -9.84 -6.62 -9.46
CA ASN A 180 -10.76 -5.86 -8.64
C ASN A 180 -11.11 -4.54 -9.33
N ARG A 181 -12.31 -4.50 -9.93
CA ARG A 181 -12.85 -3.31 -10.62
C ARG A 181 -13.10 -2.11 -9.70
N GLN A 182 -12.99 -2.26 -8.38
CA GLN A 182 -13.10 -1.14 -7.44
C GLN A 182 -11.77 -0.44 -7.18
N LEU A 183 -10.67 -0.92 -7.76
CA LEU A 183 -9.37 -0.27 -7.68
C LEU A 183 -9.18 0.64 -8.89
N ASP A 184 -9.67 1.88 -8.78
CA ASP A 184 -9.43 2.90 -9.79
C ASP A 184 -7.97 3.37 -9.77
N ASN A 185 -7.30 3.27 -8.60
CA ASN A 185 -5.91 3.64 -8.43
C ASN A 185 -5.22 2.79 -7.33
N TYR A 186 -4.25 1.98 -7.72
CA TYR A 186 -3.50 1.07 -6.83
C TYR A 186 -2.36 1.78 -6.07
N LEU A 187 -2.26 3.10 -6.20
CA LEU A 187 -1.40 3.88 -5.30
C LEU A 187 -1.83 3.77 -3.83
N GLN A 188 -3.10 3.41 -3.57
CA GLN A 188 -3.62 3.11 -2.24
C GLN A 188 -2.94 1.90 -1.57
N CYS A 189 -2.28 1.02 -2.35
CA CYS A 189 -1.58 -0.16 -1.82
C CYS A 189 -0.23 0.18 -1.17
N PHE A 190 0.23 1.43 -1.31
CA PHE A 190 1.51 1.87 -0.78
C PHE A 190 1.42 2.42 0.66
N ASP A 191 0.23 2.74 1.14
CA ASP A 191 0.02 3.15 2.55
C ASP A 191 0.53 2.09 3.55
N PRO A 192 0.28 0.78 3.38
CA PRO A 192 0.89 -0.25 4.20
C PRO A 192 2.42 -0.33 4.04
N MET A 193 2.95 -0.10 2.83
CA MET A 193 4.40 -0.22 2.56
C MET A 193 5.19 0.94 3.18
N ILE A 194 4.65 2.16 3.14
CA ILE A 194 5.21 3.37 3.77
C ILE A 194 5.10 3.25 5.29
N ASN A 195 3.92 2.89 5.82
CA ASN A 195 3.70 2.76 7.27
C ASN A 195 4.47 1.60 7.93
N THR A 196 4.78 0.52 7.19
CA THR A 196 5.61 -0.58 7.70
C THR A 196 7.08 -0.18 7.84
N ALA A 197 7.55 0.80 7.05
CA ALA A 197 8.89 1.35 7.21
C ALA A 197 8.98 2.26 8.45
N ALA A 198 8.00 3.16 8.65
CA ALA A 198 7.95 4.06 9.80
C ALA A 198 7.83 3.34 11.15
N LYS A 199 7.08 2.24 11.23
CA LYS A 199 6.91 1.45 12.48
C LYS A 199 8.14 0.63 12.89
N ARG A 200 9.17 0.48 12.05
CA ARG A 200 10.37 -0.30 12.39
C ARG A 200 11.50 0.55 12.98
N GLU A 201 11.49 1.86 12.78
CA GLU A 201 12.44 2.78 13.44
C GLU A 201 12.05 3.08 14.90
N SER A 202 10.85 2.72 15.33
CA SER A 202 10.35 2.93 16.70
C SER A 202 10.39 1.68 17.60
N VAL A 203 11.11 0.61 17.21
CA VAL A 203 11.22 -0.63 18.00
C VAL A 203 12.69 -0.90 18.37
N GLU A 204 13.27 0.02 19.12
CA GLU A 204 14.33 -0.30 20.07
C GLU A 204 13.83 0.09 21.46
N ASP A 205 13.08 -0.81 22.10
CA ASP A 205 12.92 -0.79 23.56
C ASP A 205 12.82 -2.25 24.07
N PRO A 206 13.71 -2.71 24.97
CA PRO A 206 13.82 -4.10 25.36
C PRO A 206 12.98 -4.36 26.61
N ASN A 207 11.72 -4.79 26.44
CA ASN A 207 11.00 -5.38 27.56
C ASN A 207 10.14 -6.58 27.13
N PRO A 208 10.57 -7.84 27.40
CA PRO A 208 9.92 -9.05 26.92
C PRO A 208 8.86 -9.54 27.92
N SER A 209 8.00 -8.65 28.39
CA SER A 209 6.92 -9.02 29.29
C SER A 209 5.65 -8.24 28.98
N LEU A 210 4.92 -8.70 27.95
CA LEU A 210 3.45 -8.73 27.92
C LEU A 210 2.99 -9.41 26.63
N GLY A 211 2.20 -10.47 26.82
CA GLY A 211 1.79 -11.40 25.78
C GLY A 211 0.94 -10.75 24.68
N HIS A 212 1.32 -11.11 23.45
CA HIS A 212 0.48 -11.34 22.28
C HIS A 212 -0.85 -10.59 22.20
N SER A 213 -0.80 -9.38 21.62
CA SER A 213 -1.94 -8.83 20.89
C SER A 213 -1.55 -8.74 19.41
N ARG A 214 -1.88 -9.78 18.64
CA ARG A 214 -1.82 -9.73 17.17
C ARG A 214 -2.96 -8.82 16.70
N ARG A 215 -2.61 -7.60 16.28
CA ARG A 215 -3.50 -6.73 15.51
C ARG A 215 -3.76 -7.40 14.15
N LEU A 216 -4.87 -8.12 14.05
CA LEU A 216 -5.50 -8.46 12.79
C LEU A 216 -6.15 -7.18 12.24
N TYR A 217 -5.62 -6.65 11.15
CA TYR A 217 -6.38 -5.72 10.31
C TYR A 217 -7.51 -6.53 9.67
N ALA A 218 -8.70 -6.44 10.26
CA ALA A 218 -9.95 -6.82 9.61
C ALA A 218 -10.54 -5.54 9.04
N GLU A 219 -10.26 -5.27 7.77
CA GLU A 219 -11.03 -4.30 7.02
C GLU A 219 -12.42 -4.91 6.76
N CYS A 220 -13.41 -4.42 7.50
CA CYS A 220 -14.80 -4.57 7.12
C CYS A 220 -15.05 -3.71 5.88
N ARG A 221 -15.25 -4.34 4.72
CA ARG A 221 -16.06 -3.76 3.64
C ARG A 221 -17.33 -4.60 3.50
N VAL A 222 -18.46 -3.89 3.47
CA VAL A 222 -19.80 -4.41 3.16
C VAL A 222 -19.86 -4.83 1.70
#